data_AF-A0A1B6C4K6-F1
#
_entry.id   AF-A0A1B6C4K6-F1
#
_cell.length_a   1.000
_cell.length_b   1.000
_cell.length_c   1.000
_cell.angle_alpha   90.00
_cell.angle_beta   90.00
_cell.angle_gamma   90.00
#
_symmetry.space_group_name_H-M   'P 1'
#
loop_
_entity.id
_entity.type
_entity.pdbx_description
1 polymer ?
#
loop_
_entity_poly.entity_id
_entity_poly.type
_entity_poly.pdbx_seq_one_letter_code
_entity_poly.pdbx_strand_id
1 'polypeptide(L)'
;TITPRMCCYFIFAVVFLFLILTIFFYGTKIISFYNSANRFYCFKYLLLVLILKFRKIQNKYNKNESNQAGYGVKSFKSIANMDCVQVLSNDEQAIDAVYMNAANKFGWHFIAGVVRQNNGIVNSLFYLKVPGIGLLQAPKLPDTFSVLPKDKVGTFSTNYLTFVPIQAMTLWKVSYRGPMRLLGDSKRKFNVKLEATFKSKLKVFDFDVDMKDNTIIKSISCEPWSISYFKRLKDYHQTHYEQHGELNGSVSIDGVHFDLLLNCMRDHSYGRRDWTLFHRYILHIFTLEDGTKGNVGIVCAPSMFTRLEIGYIYLPNGTLLPLESIDLSFYQHGEAGTPPLDYGFTFKAEGQYSF
;
A
#
# COMPACT_ATOMS: atom_id res chain seq x y z
N THR A 1 -40.70 -27.27 -37.10
CA THR A 1 -40.12 -26.09 -37.78
C THR A 1 -39.63 -25.11 -36.74
N ILE A 2 -38.31 -24.95 -36.63
CA ILE A 2 -37.70 -24.00 -35.68
C ILE A 2 -37.94 -22.59 -36.23
N THR A 3 -38.65 -21.75 -35.48
CA THR A 3 -38.92 -20.38 -35.90
C THR A 3 -37.65 -19.52 -35.77
N PRO A 4 -37.47 -18.47 -36.60
CA PRO A 4 -36.30 -17.59 -36.52
C PRO A 4 -36.05 -17.02 -35.12
N ARG A 5 -37.12 -16.77 -34.34
CA ARG A 5 -37.05 -16.35 -32.94
C ARG A 5 -36.43 -17.42 -32.03
N MET A 6 -36.79 -18.69 -32.20
CA MET A 6 -36.20 -19.79 -31.42
C MET A 6 -34.71 -19.97 -31.71
N CYS A 7 -34.27 -19.78 -32.97
CA CYS A 7 -32.85 -19.75 -33.30
C CYS A 7 -32.12 -18.61 -32.60
N CYS A 8 -32.69 -17.40 -32.56
CA CYS A 8 -32.09 -16.27 -31.85
C CYS A 8 -31.97 -16.52 -30.34
N TYR A 9 -32.99 -17.09 -29.69
CA TYR A 9 -32.94 -17.43 -28.26
C TYR A 9 -31.93 -18.53 -27.96
N PHE A 10 -31.81 -19.52 -28.85
CA PHE A 10 -30.82 -20.59 -28.70
C PHE A 10 -29.39 -20.06 -28.86
N ILE A 11 -29.13 -19.23 -29.88
CA ILE A 11 -27.82 -18.58 -30.08
C ILE A 11 -27.49 -17.69 -28.88
N PHE A 12 -28.46 -16.90 -28.40
CA PHE A 12 -28.28 -16.08 -27.20
C PHE A 12 -27.96 -16.93 -25.98
N ALA A 13 -28.69 -18.04 -25.75
CA ALA A 13 -28.45 -18.94 -24.63
C ALA A 13 -27.08 -19.63 -24.70
N VAL A 14 -26.64 -20.05 -25.90
CA VAL A 14 -25.31 -20.66 -26.11
C VAL A 14 -24.20 -19.63 -25.92
N VAL A 15 -24.36 -18.40 -26.44
CA VAL A 15 -23.40 -17.30 -26.24
C VAL A 15 -23.36 -16.89 -24.76
N PHE A 16 -24.51 -16.83 -24.09
CA PHE A 16 -24.61 -16.51 -22.67
C PHE A 16 -23.99 -17.61 -21.79
N LEU A 17 -24.27 -18.89 -22.08
CA LEU A 17 -23.68 -20.02 -21.39
C LEU A 17 -22.16 -20.10 -21.65
N PHE A 18 -21.71 -19.83 -22.89
CA PHE A 18 -20.30 -19.71 -23.22
C PHE A 18 -19.66 -18.56 -22.44
N LEU A 19 -20.26 -17.36 -22.39
CA LEU A 19 -19.78 -16.23 -21.59
C LEU A 19 -19.69 -16.57 -20.10
N ILE A 20 -20.70 -17.26 -19.55
CA ILE A 20 -20.69 -17.75 -18.16
C ILE A 20 -19.56 -18.74 -17.95
N LEU A 21 -19.46 -19.80 -18.75
CA LEU A 21 -18.42 -20.82 -18.59
C LEU A 21 -17.01 -20.24 -18.76
N THR A 22 -16.84 -19.24 -19.61
CA THR A 22 -15.56 -18.58 -19.94
C THR A 22 -15.05 -17.61 -18.87
N ILE A 23 -15.94 -17.04 -18.06
CA ILE A 23 -15.60 -16.25 -16.86
C ILE A 23 -14.89 -17.12 -15.81
N PHE A 24 -15.26 -18.41 -15.72
CA PHE A 24 -14.72 -19.38 -14.74
C PHE A 24 -13.43 -20.10 -15.18
N PHE A 25 -12.94 -19.96 -16.42
CA PHE A 25 -11.71 -20.62 -16.86
C PHE A 25 -10.47 -20.00 -16.19
N TYR A 26 -9.64 -20.87 -15.62
CA TYR A 26 -8.33 -20.53 -15.10
C TYR A 26 -7.35 -20.29 -16.27
N GLY A 27 -6.56 -19.22 -16.19
CA GLY A 27 -5.41 -19.03 -17.07
C GLY A 27 -4.30 -20.03 -16.76
N THR A 28 -3.31 -20.11 -17.63
CA THR A 28 -2.05 -20.80 -17.32
C THR A 28 -1.36 -20.08 -16.17
N LYS A 29 -0.84 -20.86 -15.22
CA LYS A 29 -0.08 -20.32 -14.10
C LYS A 29 1.41 -20.35 -14.40
N ILE A 30 2.09 -19.24 -14.18
CA ILE A 30 3.55 -19.18 -14.11
C ILE A 30 3.92 -19.54 -12.67
N ILE A 31 4.71 -20.61 -12.50
CA ILE A 31 5.21 -21.09 -11.19
C ILE A 31 4.09 -21.17 -10.13
N SER A 32 2.96 -21.80 -10.48
CA SER A 32 1.84 -22.14 -9.58
C SER A 32 1.00 -20.99 -8.99
N PHE A 33 1.52 -19.76 -8.93
CA PHE A 33 0.86 -18.64 -8.25
C PHE A 33 0.50 -17.48 -9.16
N TYR A 34 1.23 -17.26 -10.26
CA TYR A 34 1.07 -16.08 -11.10
C TYR A 34 0.18 -16.37 -12.30
N ASN A 35 -1.01 -15.75 -12.37
CA ASN A 35 -1.89 -15.95 -13.51
C ASN A 35 -1.41 -15.11 -14.70
N SER A 36 -1.32 -15.74 -15.87
CA SER A 36 -1.10 -15.02 -17.13
C SER A 36 -2.42 -14.63 -17.78
N ALA A 37 -2.35 -13.69 -18.73
CA ALA A 37 -3.48 -13.38 -19.59
C ALA A 37 -3.98 -14.66 -20.27
N ASN A 38 -5.27 -14.95 -20.11
CA ASN A 38 -5.95 -16.06 -20.77
C ASN A 38 -6.62 -15.59 -22.08
N ARG A 39 -7.17 -16.52 -22.87
CA ARG A 39 -7.85 -16.20 -24.14
C ARG A 39 -9.03 -15.21 -24.04
N PHE A 40 -9.57 -14.99 -22.83
CA PHE A 40 -10.67 -14.06 -22.56
C PHE A 40 -10.20 -12.76 -21.90
N TYR A 41 -8.90 -12.56 -21.73
CA TYR A 41 -8.32 -11.37 -21.12
C TYR A 41 -8.88 -10.09 -21.76
N CYS A 42 -8.88 -9.99 -23.10
CA CYS A 42 -9.38 -8.80 -23.79
C CYS A 42 -10.86 -8.51 -23.51
N PHE A 43 -11.70 -9.55 -23.44
CA PHE A 43 -13.11 -9.41 -23.10
C PHE A 43 -13.29 -8.93 -21.65
N LYS A 44 -12.62 -9.58 -20.69
CA LYS A 44 -12.63 -9.19 -19.27
C LYS A 44 -12.16 -7.74 -19.09
N TYR A 45 -11.10 -7.37 -19.78
CA TYR A 45 -10.53 -6.04 -19.78
C TYR A 45 -11.54 -5.00 -20.27
N LEU A 46 -12.13 -5.21 -21.45
CA LEU A 46 -13.13 -4.28 -22.01
C LEU A 46 -14.36 -4.15 -21.10
N LEU A 47 -14.84 -5.26 -20.53
CA LEU A 47 -15.97 -5.22 -19.61
C LEU A 47 -15.66 -4.38 -18.37
N LEU A 48 -14.49 -4.55 -17.76
CA LEU A 48 -14.08 -3.74 -16.60
C LEU A 48 -13.89 -2.26 -16.95
N VAL A 49 -13.36 -1.93 -18.13
CA VAL A 49 -13.29 -0.54 -18.62
C VAL A 49 -14.69 0.07 -18.62
N LEU A 50 -15.69 -0.64 -19.15
CA LEU A 50 -17.06 -0.16 -19.20
C LEU A 50 -17.66 -0.01 -17.80
N ILE A 51 -17.47 -0.99 -16.92
CA ILE A 51 -17.94 -0.97 -15.52
C ILE A 51 -17.35 0.24 -14.77
N LEU A 52 -16.03 0.44 -14.84
CA LEU A 52 -15.38 1.54 -14.14
C LEU A 52 -15.77 2.91 -14.71
N LYS A 53 -15.89 3.04 -16.03
CA LYS A 53 -16.39 4.28 -16.66
C LYS A 53 -17.81 4.60 -16.21
N PHE A 54 -18.72 3.61 -16.25
CA PHE A 54 -20.10 3.80 -15.82
C PHE A 54 -20.20 4.18 -14.34
N ARG A 55 -19.42 3.51 -13.48
CA ARG A 55 -19.36 3.82 -12.04
C ARG A 55 -18.84 5.23 -11.77
N LYS A 56 -17.77 5.66 -12.46
CA LYS A 56 -17.26 7.04 -12.35
C LYS A 56 -18.30 8.09 -12.76
N ILE A 57 -19.05 7.81 -13.83
CA ILE A 57 -20.18 8.65 -14.25
C ILE A 57 -21.24 8.68 -13.14
N GLN A 58 -21.69 7.52 -12.66
CA GLN A 58 -22.69 7.41 -11.60
C GLN A 58 -22.29 8.17 -10.33
N ASN A 59 -21.03 8.04 -9.90
CA ASN A 59 -20.50 8.73 -8.71
C ASN A 59 -20.45 10.25 -8.90
N LYS A 60 -20.22 10.75 -10.12
CA LYS A 60 -20.26 12.18 -10.42
C LYS A 60 -21.67 12.76 -10.23
N TYR A 61 -22.71 11.98 -10.51
CA TYR A 61 -24.11 12.39 -10.39
C TYR A 61 -24.74 12.08 -9.02
N ASN A 62 -24.26 11.05 -8.33
CA ASN A 62 -24.71 10.69 -6.99
C ASN A 62 -23.94 11.49 -5.92
N LYS A 63 -24.59 12.49 -5.32
CA LYS A 63 -24.03 13.27 -4.19
C LYS A 63 -24.09 12.55 -2.84
N ASN A 64 -24.75 11.40 -2.78
CA ASN A 64 -24.99 10.65 -1.55
C ASN A 64 -23.69 10.10 -0.97
N GLU A 65 -23.57 10.18 0.35
CA GLU A 65 -22.48 9.57 1.11
C GLU A 65 -22.58 8.05 1.00
N SER A 66 -21.66 7.43 0.29
CA SER A 66 -21.48 5.98 0.38
C SER A 66 -20.36 5.70 1.36
N ASN A 67 -20.67 4.95 2.42
CA ASN A 67 -19.68 4.36 3.34
C ASN A 67 -18.81 3.26 2.67
N GLN A 68 -18.80 3.16 1.34
CA GLN A 68 -18.04 2.19 0.57
C GLN A 68 -16.95 2.92 -0.20
N ALA A 69 -15.75 2.94 0.37
CA ALA A 69 -14.53 3.40 -0.27
C ALA A 69 -14.08 2.44 -1.38
N GLY A 70 -13.10 2.86 -2.19
CA GLY A 70 -12.49 2.07 -3.24
C GLY A 70 -13.20 2.14 -4.59
N TYR A 71 -12.51 1.67 -5.63
CA TYR A 71 -13.00 1.62 -7.01
C TYR A 71 -13.46 3.00 -7.52
N GLY A 72 -12.66 4.03 -7.29
CA GLY A 72 -12.94 5.42 -7.68
C GLY A 72 -13.80 6.20 -6.68
N VAL A 73 -13.86 5.76 -5.41
CA VAL A 73 -14.61 6.43 -4.33
C VAL A 73 -13.71 6.61 -3.12
N LYS A 74 -13.57 7.85 -2.63
CA LYS A 74 -12.81 8.14 -1.41
C LYS A 74 -13.51 7.58 -0.17
N SER A 75 -12.74 7.21 0.85
CA SER A 75 -13.28 6.83 2.16
C SER A 75 -13.99 7.97 2.87
N PHE A 76 -13.43 9.19 2.80
CA PHE A 76 -14.06 10.39 3.35
C PHE A 76 -13.98 11.55 2.38
N LYS A 77 -14.96 12.46 2.46
CA LYS A 77 -14.92 13.75 1.74
C LYS A 77 -13.90 14.72 2.34
N SER A 78 -13.75 14.70 3.67
CA SER A 78 -12.83 15.59 4.41
C SER A 78 -11.48 14.91 4.63
N ILE A 79 -10.41 15.61 4.28
CA ILE A 79 -9.03 15.16 4.56
C ILE A 79 -8.75 14.99 6.05
N ALA A 80 -9.43 15.76 6.92
CA ALA A 80 -9.25 15.67 8.37
C ALA A 80 -9.86 14.38 8.95
N ASN A 81 -10.88 13.83 8.30
CA ASN A 81 -11.48 12.56 8.70
C ASN A 81 -10.70 11.37 8.13
N MET A 82 -9.99 11.56 7.01
CA MET A 82 -9.05 10.56 6.50
C MET A 82 -7.80 10.47 7.40
N ASP A 83 -7.21 11.62 7.73
CA ASP A 83 -5.90 11.72 8.37
C ASP A 83 -5.97 11.87 9.89
N CYS A 84 -6.75 10.98 10.50
CA CYS A 84 -6.88 10.87 11.93
C CYS A 84 -7.03 9.41 12.35
N VAL A 85 -7.04 9.18 13.67
CA VAL A 85 -7.37 7.88 14.25
C VAL A 85 -8.72 7.39 13.70
N GLN A 86 -8.71 6.22 13.08
CA GLN A 86 -9.91 5.58 12.56
C GLN A 86 -10.61 4.75 13.62
N VAL A 87 -11.94 4.69 13.49
CA VAL A 87 -12.78 3.78 14.27
C VAL A 87 -12.67 2.38 13.67
N LEU A 88 -12.22 1.43 14.48
CA LEU A 88 -12.11 0.04 14.06
C LEU A 88 -13.49 -0.63 14.04
N SER A 89 -13.74 -1.46 13.03
CA SER A 89 -14.91 -2.33 13.02
C SER A 89 -14.76 -3.46 14.05
N ASN A 90 -15.86 -4.17 14.34
CA ASN A 90 -15.85 -5.33 15.24
C ASN A 90 -15.15 -6.58 14.66
N ASP A 91 -14.62 -6.49 13.44
CA ASP A 91 -13.83 -7.57 12.83
C ASP A 91 -12.49 -7.75 13.57
N GLU A 92 -12.10 -8.99 13.84
CA GLU A 92 -10.82 -9.31 14.49
C GLU A 92 -9.60 -8.88 13.64
N GLN A 93 -9.77 -8.80 12.33
CA GLN A 93 -8.76 -8.36 11.37
C GLN A 93 -8.85 -6.85 11.07
N ALA A 94 -9.68 -6.09 11.80
CA ALA A 94 -9.76 -4.65 11.66
C ALA A 94 -8.47 -3.98 12.14
N ILE A 95 -7.92 -3.12 11.28
CA ILE A 95 -6.69 -2.38 11.56
C ILE A 95 -6.79 -0.89 11.23
N ASP A 96 -5.91 -0.13 11.87
CA ASP A 96 -5.59 1.25 11.53
C ASP A 96 -4.08 1.45 11.69
N ALA A 97 -3.38 1.70 10.59
CA ALA A 97 -1.93 1.61 10.48
C ALA A 97 -1.32 2.90 9.93
N VAL A 98 -0.27 3.37 10.60
CA VAL A 98 0.60 4.44 10.11
C VAL A 98 2.02 3.93 10.02
N TYR A 99 2.72 4.30 8.94
CA TYR A 99 4.11 3.96 8.76
C TYR A 99 4.87 5.10 8.04
N MET A 100 6.18 5.15 8.30
CA MET A 100 7.09 6.12 7.74
C MET A 100 8.40 5.44 7.38
N ASN A 101 8.87 5.70 6.16
CA ASN A 101 10.19 5.31 5.67
C ASN A 101 10.93 6.55 5.24
N ALA A 102 12.08 6.82 5.85
CA ALA A 102 12.89 7.98 5.53
C ALA A 102 14.37 7.66 5.44
N ALA A 103 15.07 8.36 4.56
CA ALA A 103 16.51 8.24 4.40
C ALA A 103 17.15 9.53 3.87
N ASN A 104 18.47 9.62 3.97
CA ASN A 104 19.25 10.65 3.27
C ASN A 104 20.55 10.08 2.70
N LYS A 105 21.23 10.88 1.88
CA LYS A 105 22.52 10.53 1.25
C LYS A 105 23.66 10.31 2.25
N PHE A 106 23.49 10.73 3.51
CA PHE A 106 24.51 10.58 4.56
C PHE A 106 24.42 9.22 5.27
N GLY A 107 23.56 8.32 4.81
CA GLY A 107 23.46 6.94 5.32
C GLY A 107 22.56 6.79 6.55
N TRP A 108 21.79 7.82 6.90
CA TRP A 108 20.70 7.70 7.87
C TRP A 108 19.50 7.00 7.24
N HIS A 109 18.91 6.07 7.97
CA HIS A 109 17.62 5.47 7.61
C HIS A 109 16.72 5.37 8.84
N PHE A 110 15.45 5.69 8.66
CA PHE A 110 14.40 5.66 9.67
C PHE A 110 13.24 4.85 9.10
N ILE A 111 12.84 3.79 9.79
CA ILE A 111 11.68 2.97 9.41
C ILE A 111 10.87 2.73 10.66
N ALA A 112 9.65 3.25 10.72
CA ALA A 112 8.80 3.14 11.89
C ALA A 112 7.34 2.94 11.49
N GLY A 113 6.61 2.11 12.23
CA GLY A 113 5.19 1.93 12.00
C GLY A 113 4.46 1.44 13.23
N VAL A 114 3.18 1.80 13.31
CA VAL A 114 2.23 1.35 14.34
C VAL A 114 0.94 0.93 13.65
N VAL A 115 0.53 -0.32 13.90
CA VAL A 115 -0.76 -0.88 13.50
C VAL A 115 -1.58 -1.07 14.76
N ARG A 116 -2.74 -0.42 14.84
CA ARG A 116 -3.71 -0.58 15.91
C ARG A 116 -4.75 -1.62 15.53
N GLN A 117 -5.16 -2.40 16.51
CA GLN A 117 -6.21 -3.41 16.43
C GLN A 117 -7.18 -3.24 17.60
N ASN A 118 -8.25 -4.03 17.60
CA ASN A 118 -9.21 -4.08 18.69
C ASN A 118 -8.55 -4.46 20.03
N ASN A 119 -9.22 -4.15 21.13
CA ASN A 119 -8.79 -4.50 22.50
C ASN A 119 -7.42 -3.92 22.92
N GLY A 120 -7.00 -2.79 22.33
CA GLY A 120 -5.74 -2.12 22.67
C GLY A 120 -4.49 -2.84 22.17
N ILE A 121 -4.66 -3.83 21.29
CA ILE A 121 -3.55 -4.53 20.63
C ILE A 121 -2.89 -3.56 19.64
N VAL A 122 -1.56 -3.51 19.68
CA VAL A 122 -0.74 -2.81 18.70
C VAL A 122 0.39 -3.69 18.19
N ASN A 123 0.65 -3.62 16.90
CA ASN A 123 1.86 -4.14 16.28
C ASN A 123 2.72 -2.98 15.85
N SER A 124 4.01 -3.00 16.22
CA SER A 124 4.91 -1.88 15.93
C SER A 124 6.30 -2.35 15.57
N LEU A 125 6.96 -1.55 14.74
CA LEU A 125 8.37 -1.71 14.41
C LEU A 125 9.04 -0.35 14.45
N PHE A 126 10.31 -0.35 14.83
CA PHE A 126 11.17 0.81 14.68
C PHE A 126 12.62 0.38 14.44
N TYR A 127 13.17 0.86 13.34
CA TYR A 127 14.57 0.73 12.95
C TYR A 127 15.17 2.12 12.70
N LEU A 128 16.39 2.31 13.19
CA LEU A 128 17.17 3.53 12.96
C LEU A 128 18.59 3.12 12.58
N LYS A 129 18.97 3.34 11.31
CA LYS A 129 20.35 3.19 10.86
C LYS A 129 21.10 4.48 11.12
N VAL A 130 22.17 4.38 11.91
CA VAL A 130 22.99 5.50 12.35
C VAL A 130 24.37 5.37 11.69
N PRO A 131 24.82 6.37 10.91
CA PRO A 131 26.15 6.38 10.32
C PRO A 131 27.23 6.19 11.39
N GLY A 132 28.19 5.30 11.14
CA GLY A 132 29.28 4.98 12.07
C GLY A 132 28.92 4.06 13.25
N ILE A 133 27.64 3.82 13.55
CA ILE A 133 27.21 2.90 14.62
C ILE A 133 26.63 1.60 14.03
N GLY A 134 25.72 1.70 13.06
CA GLY A 134 25.02 0.56 12.47
C GLY A 134 23.49 0.66 12.60
N LEU A 135 22.81 -0.48 12.46
CA LEU A 135 21.36 -0.56 12.47
C LEU A 135 20.83 -0.85 13.88
N LEU A 136 20.18 0.15 14.48
CA LEU A 136 19.47 0.01 15.74
C LEU A 136 18.04 -0.45 15.50
N GLN A 137 17.52 -1.28 16.39
CA GLN A 137 16.14 -1.76 16.33
C GLN A 137 15.47 -1.71 17.71
N ALA A 138 14.15 -1.57 17.72
CA ALA A 138 13.35 -1.63 18.93
C ALA A 138 13.64 -2.93 19.74
N PRO A 139 13.57 -2.89 21.09
CA PRO A 139 14.08 -3.97 21.93
C PRO A 139 13.44 -5.34 21.68
N LYS A 140 12.13 -5.36 21.39
CA LYS A 140 11.34 -6.59 21.24
C LYS A 140 11.37 -7.20 19.86
N LEU A 141 11.87 -6.49 18.84
CA LEU A 141 11.93 -7.03 17.49
C LEU A 141 12.67 -8.39 17.50
N PRO A 142 12.29 -9.37 16.66
CA PRO A 142 11.25 -9.28 15.63
C PRO A 142 9.81 -9.35 16.15
N ASP A 143 9.58 -9.54 17.47
CA ASP A 143 8.24 -9.46 18.05
C ASP A 143 7.73 -8.00 18.02
N THR A 144 6.68 -7.78 17.25
CA THR A 144 6.05 -6.47 17.06
C THR A 144 4.89 -6.23 18.02
N PHE A 145 4.41 -7.26 18.72
CA PHE A 145 3.18 -7.24 19.49
C PHE A 145 3.35 -6.48 20.81
N SER A 146 2.34 -5.69 21.18
CA SER A 146 2.19 -5.08 22.50
C SER A 146 0.72 -4.78 22.79
N VAL A 147 0.37 -4.72 24.06
CA VAL A 147 -0.95 -4.27 24.53
C VAL A 147 -0.78 -2.92 25.21
N LEU A 148 -1.57 -1.94 24.78
CA LEU A 148 -1.53 -0.59 25.33
C LEU A 148 -2.25 -0.51 26.68
N PRO A 149 -1.77 0.36 27.58
CA PRO A 149 -2.55 0.71 28.76
C PRO A 149 -3.81 1.49 28.34
N LYS A 150 -4.86 1.42 29.17
CA LYS A 150 -6.21 1.92 28.84
C LYS A 150 -6.24 3.39 28.40
N ASP A 151 -5.38 4.23 28.98
CA ASP A 151 -5.25 5.66 28.68
C ASP A 151 -4.62 5.96 27.31
N LYS A 152 -3.94 4.98 26.70
CA LYS A 152 -3.33 5.10 25.36
C LYS A 152 -4.11 4.39 24.26
N VAL A 153 -5.14 3.62 24.61
CA VAL A 153 -5.99 2.92 23.64
C VAL A 153 -6.59 3.94 22.68
N GLY A 154 -6.52 3.63 21.38
CA GLY A 154 -6.98 4.54 20.34
C GLY A 154 -5.93 5.53 19.83
N THR A 155 -4.69 5.50 20.31
CA THR A 155 -3.61 6.35 19.78
C THR A 155 -2.64 5.55 18.91
N PHE A 156 -1.95 6.22 17.97
CA PHE A 156 -0.82 5.63 17.24
C PHE A 156 0.44 5.62 18.09
N SER A 157 0.40 4.89 19.21
CA SER A 157 1.50 4.85 20.18
C SER A 157 1.86 3.43 20.60
N THR A 158 3.01 3.33 21.24
CA THR A 158 3.51 2.17 21.97
C THR A 158 4.05 2.66 23.34
N ASN A 159 4.86 1.84 24.01
CA ASN A 159 5.59 2.28 25.20
C ASN A 159 6.65 3.35 24.90
N TYR A 160 7.22 3.35 23.69
CA TYR A 160 8.37 4.19 23.35
C TYR A 160 8.14 5.07 22.13
N LEU A 161 7.45 4.56 21.10
CA LEU A 161 7.16 5.24 19.84
C LEU A 161 5.75 5.85 19.84
N THR A 162 5.61 7.08 19.33
CA THR A 162 4.33 7.76 19.15
C THR A 162 4.30 8.53 17.83
N PHE A 163 3.16 8.45 17.13
CA PHE A 163 2.78 9.29 16.00
C PHE A 163 1.58 10.14 16.39
N VAL A 164 1.61 11.44 16.05
CA VAL A 164 0.49 12.35 16.29
C VAL A 164 0.23 13.18 15.03
N PRO A 165 -0.96 13.10 14.41
CA PRO A 165 -1.37 14.04 13.39
C PRO A 165 -1.59 15.41 14.04
N ILE A 166 -0.83 16.43 13.62
CA ILE A 166 -0.98 17.81 14.11
C ILE A 166 -1.83 18.62 13.14
N GLN A 167 -1.58 18.46 11.84
CA GLN A 167 -2.38 19.04 10.77
C GLN A 167 -2.53 17.99 9.67
N ALA A 168 -3.78 17.67 9.33
CA ALA A 168 -4.12 16.65 8.36
C ALA A 168 -3.30 16.81 7.07
N MET A 169 -2.71 15.69 6.62
CA MET A 169 -1.92 15.52 5.40
C MET A 169 -0.70 16.43 5.28
N THR A 170 -0.31 17.17 6.31
CA THR A 170 0.72 18.23 6.18
C THR A 170 1.74 18.21 7.29
N LEU A 171 1.33 17.91 8.52
CA LEU A 171 2.22 17.91 9.67
C LEU A 171 1.89 16.77 10.64
N TRP A 172 2.87 15.90 10.85
CA TRP A 172 2.82 14.84 11.85
C TRP A 172 4.01 14.95 12.79
N LYS A 173 3.77 14.75 14.08
CA LYS A 173 4.84 14.59 15.06
C LYS A 173 5.16 13.11 15.24
N VAL A 174 6.45 12.79 15.32
CA VAL A 174 6.95 11.46 15.64
C VAL A 174 7.94 11.58 16.78
N SER A 175 7.78 10.75 17.80
CA SER A 175 8.73 10.69 18.92
C SER A 175 9.05 9.26 19.30
N TYR A 176 10.29 9.04 19.72
CA TYR A 176 10.71 7.80 20.35
C TYR A 176 11.49 8.10 21.62
N ARG A 177 11.21 7.39 22.71
CA ARG A 177 12.04 7.45 23.91
C ARG A 177 12.15 6.08 24.54
N GLY A 178 13.30 5.44 24.39
CA GLY A 178 13.52 4.13 24.99
C GLY A 178 14.84 3.51 24.57
N PRO A 179 15.12 2.29 25.03
CA PRO A 179 16.31 1.57 24.61
C PRO A 179 16.16 1.10 23.15
N MET A 180 17.26 0.98 22.43
CA MET A 180 17.36 0.24 21.16
C MET A 180 18.55 -0.71 21.21
N ARG A 181 18.49 -1.81 20.47
CA ARG A 181 19.57 -2.81 20.39
C ARG A 181 20.24 -2.77 19.01
N LEU A 182 21.54 -3.01 18.95
CA LEU A 182 22.25 -3.13 17.68
C LEU A 182 21.86 -4.44 16.97
N LEU A 183 21.61 -4.39 15.65
CA LEU A 183 21.48 -5.59 14.84
C LEU A 183 22.81 -6.32 14.77
N GLY A 184 22.80 -7.63 15.03
CA GLY A 184 24.02 -8.46 15.10
C GLY A 184 24.65 -8.54 16.49
N ASP A 185 24.33 -7.61 17.41
CA ASP A 185 24.78 -7.65 18.80
C ASP A 185 23.67 -7.17 19.76
N SER A 186 22.88 -8.11 20.26
CA SER A 186 21.75 -7.82 21.15
C SER A 186 22.16 -7.35 22.55
N LYS A 187 23.43 -7.54 22.95
CA LYS A 187 23.95 -7.06 24.24
C LYS A 187 24.23 -5.57 24.20
N ARG A 188 24.61 -5.05 23.04
CA ARG A 188 24.87 -3.62 22.84
C ARG A 188 23.54 -2.86 22.69
N LYS A 189 23.22 -2.09 23.73
CA LYS A 189 22.01 -1.27 23.83
C LYS A 189 22.37 0.20 23.93
N PHE A 190 21.51 1.03 23.37
CA PHE A 190 21.62 2.48 23.37
C PHE A 190 20.34 3.08 23.95
N ASN A 191 20.47 4.14 24.75
CA ASN A 191 19.35 4.96 25.15
C ASN A 191 19.07 5.99 24.05
N VAL A 192 17.92 5.88 23.39
CA VAL A 192 17.57 6.69 22.23
C VAL A 192 16.40 7.60 22.56
N LYS A 193 16.55 8.90 22.26
CA LYS A 193 15.48 9.89 22.30
C LYS A 193 15.39 10.58 20.94
N LEU A 194 14.31 10.37 20.21
CA LEU A 194 14.01 11.00 18.93
C LEU A 194 12.80 11.92 19.08
N GLU A 195 12.90 13.13 18.54
CA GLU A 195 11.79 14.07 18.38
C GLU A 195 11.87 14.64 16.97
N ALA A 196 10.89 14.32 16.13
CA ALA A 196 10.86 14.75 14.74
C ALA A 196 9.46 15.13 14.28
N THR A 197 9.40 15.85 13.17
CA THR A 197 8.16 16.21 12.48
C THR A 197 8.26 15.84 11.02
N PHE A 198 7.27 15.08 10.54
CA PHE A 198 7.05 14.91 9.12
C PHE A 198 6.28 16.12 8.59
N LYS A 199 6.77 16.73 7.52
CA LYS A 199 6.17 17.87 6.85
C LYS A 199 6.04 17.62 5.36
N SER A 200 4.89 17.95 4.78
CA SER A 200 4.71 17.93 3.33
C SER A 200 3.80 19.05 2.83
N LYS A 201 4.09 19.50 1.61
CA LYS A 201 3.22 20.34 0.78
C LYS A 201 2.77 19.61 -0.50
N LEU A 202 3.21 18.37 -0.68
CA LEU A 202 2.90 17.57 -1.87
C LEU A 202 1.46 17.06 -1.79
N LYS A 203 0.84 16.86 -2.96
CA LYS A 203 -0.47 16.20 -3.03
C LYS A 203 -0.36 14.78 -2.48
N VAL A 204 -1.36 14.32 -1.75
CA VAL A 204 -1.45 12.92 -1.30
C VAL A 204 -1.84 12.05 -2.49
N PHE A 205 -1.29 10.84 -2.57
CA PHE A 205 -1.73 9.81 -3.50
C PHE A 205 -2.69 8.86 -2.78
N ASP A 206 -3.97 8.91 -3.15
CA ASP A 206 -5.03 8.08 -2.60
C ASP A 206 -5.30 6.90 -3.54
N PHE A 207 -5.01 5.68 -3.09
CA PHE A 207 -5.10 4.49 -3.94
C PHE A 207 -6.53 4.17 -4.37
N ASP A 208 -7.54 4.71 -3.66
CA ASP A 208 -8.95 4.49 -4.01
C ASP A 208 -9.38 5.29 -5.23
N VAL A 209 -8.70 6.41 -5.54
CA VAL A 209 -9.12 7.34 -6.61
C VAL A 209 -8.03 7.76 -7.60
N ASP A 210 -6.76 7.73 -7.19
CA ASP A 210 -5.65 8.27 -8.00
C ASP A 210 -4.93 7.18 -8.80
N MET A 211 -5.16 5.89 -8.50
CA MET A 211 -4.62 4.78 -9.29
C MET A 211 -5.08 4.85 -10.76
N LYS A 212 -4.18 4.54 -11.68
CA LYS A 212 -4.52 4.42 -13.10
C LYS A 212 -5.43 3.20 -13.31
N ASP A 213 -6.61 3.40 -13.89
CA ASP A 213 -7.58 2.32 -14.16
C ASP A 213 -6.94 1.11 -14.85
N ASN A 214 -6.03 1.35 -15.79
CA ASN A 214 -5.32 0.32 -16.54
C ASN A 214 -4.62 -0.71 -15.64
N THR A 215 -3.96 -0.28 -14.54
CA THR A 215 -3.20 -1.19 -13.68
C THR A 215 -4.12 -2.16 -12.95
N ILE A 216 -5.24 -1.66 -12.41
CA ILE A 216 -6.26 -2.47 -11.73
C ILE A 216 -6.98 -3.38 -12.73
N ILE A 217 -7.39 -2.86 -13.89
CA ILE A 217 -8.12 -3.63 -14.91
C ILE A 217 -7.26 -4.78 -15.43
N LYS A 218 -5.98 -4.52 -15.78
CA LYS A 218 -5.03 -5.57 -16.19
C LYS A 218 -4.98 -6.69 -15.15
N SER A 219 -4.80 -6.32 -13.89
CA SER A 219 -4.66 -7.25 -12.77
C SER A 219 -5.90 -8.14 -12.62
N ILE A 220 -7.11 -7.55 -12.56
CA ILE A 220 -8.35 -8.32 -12.43
C ILE A 220 -8.64 -9.18 -13.67
N SER A 221 -8.26 -8.72 -14.86
CA SER A 221 -8.53 -9.44 -16.12
C SER A 221 -7.71 -10.73 -16.25
N CYS A 222 -6.56 -10.81 -15.57
CA CYS A 222 -5.77 -12.03 -15.49
C CYS A 222 -6.39 -13.08 -14.54
N GLU A 223 -7.26 -12.66 -13.62
CA GLU A 223 -7.79 -13.55 -12.61
C GLU A 223 -8.99 -14.40 -13.09
N PRO A 224 -9.16 -15.63 -12.55
CA PRO A 224 -10.41 -16.38 -12.66
C PRO A 224 -11.53 -15.61 -11.96
N TRP A 225 -12.66 -15.43 -12.64
CA TRP A 225 -13.76 -14.66 -12.08
C TRP A 225 -14.82 -15.60 -11.49
N SER A 226 -15.31 -15.22 -10.33
CA SER A 226 -16.44 -15.86 -9.66
C SER A 226 -17.11 -14.83 -8.76
N ILE A 227 -18.33 -15.14 -8.31
CA ILE A 227 -19.01 -14.32 -7.30
C ILE A 227 -18.15 -14.23 -6.02
N SER A 228 -17.54 -15.34 -5.61
CA SER A 228 -16.67 -15.36 -4.42
C SER A 228 -15.40 -14.54 -4.61
N TYR A 229 -14.84 -14.48 -5.81
CA TYR A 229 -13.70 -13.62 -6.14
C TYR A 229 -14.05 -12.14 -5.96
N PHE A 230 -15.13 -11.66 -6.59
CA PHE A 230 -15.55 -10.26 -6.45
C PHE A 230 -16.01 -9.91 -5.03
N LYS A 231 -16.60 -10.87 -4.30
CA LYS A 231 -16.92 -10.69 -2.88
C LYS A 231 -15.63 -10.48 -2.07
N ARG A 232 -14.59 -11.31 -2.26
CA ARG A 232 -13.30 -11.16 -1.58
C ARG A 232 -12.63 -9.82 -1.89
N LEU A 233 -12.61 -9.41 -3.17
CA LEU A 233 -12.09 -8.09 -3.57
C LEU A 233 -12.77 -6.94 -2.81
N LYS A 234 -14.08 -7.06 -2.56
CA LYS A 234 -14.83 -6.07 -1.78
C LYS A 234 -14.53 -6.17 -0.28
N ASP A 235 -14.55 -7.37 0.28
CA ASP A 235 -14.41 -7.62 1.72
C ASP A 235 -13.01 -7.24 2.25
N TYR A 236 -11.97 -7.44 1.44
CA TYR A 236 -10.57 -7.16 1.81
C TYR A 236 -10.04 -5.84 1.26
N HIS A 237 -10.93 -4.99 0.75
CA HIS A 237 -10.56 -3.62 0.41
C HIS A 237 -10.07 -2.90 1.68
N GLN A 238 -8.92 -2.24 1.54
CA GLN A 238 -8.36 -1.33 2.54
C GLN A 238 -8.22 0.03 1.88
N THR A 239 -8.62 1.08 2.59
CA THR A 239 -8.23 2.42 2.19
C THR A 239 -6.77 2.60 2.53
N HIS A 240 -6.01 3.13 1.57
CA HIS A 240 -4.58 3.32 1.66
C HIS A 240 -4.22 4.60 0.92
N TYR A 241 -3.38 5.42 1.54
CA TYR A 241 -2.83 6.60 0.88
C TYR A 241 -1.43 6.90 1.38
N GLU A 242 -0.67 7.53 0.51
CA GLU A 242 0.75 7.79 0.71
C GLU A 242 1.10 9.23 0.34
N GLN A 243 2.17 9.73 0.96
CA GLN A 243 2.63 11.08 0.72
C GLN A 243 4.13 11.20 1.02
N HIS A 244 4.87 11.79 0.08
CA HIS A 244 6.27 12.16 0.34
C HIS A 244 6.37 13.52 1.02
N GLY A 245 7.44 13.70 1.77
CA GLY A 245 7.76 14.92 2.51
C GLY A 245 9.14 14.82 3.14
N GLU A 246 9.34 15.55 4.22
CA GLU A 246 10.59 15.60 4.97
C GLU A 246 10.34 15.25 6.42
N LEU A 247 11.18 14.38 6.99
CA LEU A 247 11.24 14.13 8.42
C LEU A 247 12.40 14.96 8.99
N ASN A 248 12.06 16.03 9.71
CA ASN A 248 13.02 16.96 10.31
C ASN A 248 12.91 16.92 11.84
N GLY A 249 14.04 16.80 12.52
CA GLY A 249 14.09 16.75 13.97
C GLY A 249 15.48 16.47 14.50
N SER A 250 15.52 15.78 15.64
CA SER A 250 16.77 15.37 16.26
C SER A 250 16.66 14.00 16.91
N VAL A 251 17.82 13.36 17.07
CA VAL A 251 17.97 12.14 17.85
C VAL A 251 19.16 12.28 18.80
N SER A 252 18.96 11.89 20.06
CA SER A 252 20.02 11.72 21.03
C SER A 252 20.24 10.23 21.29
N ILE A 253 21.49 9.79 21.22
CA ILE A 253 21.92 8.40 21.44
C ILE A 253 22.98 8.43 22.55
N ASP A 254 22.66 7.86 23.70
CA ASP A 254 23.50 7.90 24.90
C ASP A 254 23.99 9.32 25.27
N GLY A 255 23.13 10.32 25.05
CA GLY A 255 23.42 11.73 25.32
C GLY A 255 24.09 12.47 24.16
N VAL A 256 24.60 11.78 23.14
CA VAL A 256 25.16 12.42 21.94
C VAL A 256 24.03 12.85 21.02
N HIS A 257 24.00 14.13 20.65
CA HIS A 257 22.94 14.75 19.84
C HIS A 257 23.28 14.74 18.35
N PHE A 258 22.27 14.44 17.53
CA PHE A 258 22.33 14.48 16.07
C PHE A 258 21.08 15.16 15.51
N ASP A 259 21.28 16.06 14.55
CA ASP A 259 20.18 16.63 13.78
C ASP A 259 19.80 15.70 12.61
N LEU A 260 18.49 15.61 12.37
CA LEU A 260 17.92 14.75 11.33
C LEU A 260 17.20 15.59 10.30
N LEU A 261 17.59 15.40 9.04
CA LEU A 261 16.85 15.84 7.86
C LEU A 261 16.84 14.70 6.86
N LEU A 262 15.67 14.07 6.71
CA LEU A 262 15.47 12.87 5.89
C LEU A 262 14.35 13.10 4.88
N ASN A 263 14.52 12.62 3.65
CA ASN A 263 13.40 12.45 2.72
C ASN A 263 12.53 11.32 3.24
N CYS A 264 11.22 11.54 3.37
CA CYS A 264 10.32 10.61 4.03
C CYS A 264 9.10 10.33 3.15
N MET A 265 8.71 9.06 3.04
CA MET A 265 7.37 8.65 2.61
C MET A 265 6.59 8.26 3.87
N ARG A 266 5.37 8.76 3.99
CA ARG A 266 4.41 8.36 5.03
C ARG A 266 3.21 7.72 4.36
N ASP A 267 2.76 6.60 4.91
CA ASP A 267 1.51 5.95 4.57
C ASP A 267 0.53 5.96 5.75
N HIS A 268 -0.76 5.82 5.41
CA HIS A 268 -1.81 5.53 6.37
C HIS A 268 -2.83 4.61 5.69
N SER A 269 -3.10 3.49 6.33
CA SER A 269 -4.03 2.49 5.84
C SER A 269 -4.94 1.94 6.93
N TYR A 270 -6.19 1.64 6.56
CA TYR A 270 -7.19 1.12 7.48
C TYR A 270 -8.24 0.28 6.75
N GLY A 271 -8.89 -0.61 7.50
CA GLY A 271 -9.82 -1.60 6.98
C GLY A 271 -9.49 -2.98 7.53
N ARG A 272 -9.74 -4.02 6.73
CA ARG A 272 -9.45 -5.42 7.11
C ARG A 272 -8.11 -5.87 6.53
N ARG A 273 -7.17 -6.32 7.37
CA ARG A 273 -5.85 -6.82 6.91
C ARG A 273 -5.56 -8.22 7.44
N ASP A 274 -5.14 -9.07 6.51
CA ASP A 274 -4.65 -10.41 6.78
C ASP A 274 -3.37 -10.66 5.98
N TRP A 275 -2.23 -10.74 6.68
CA TRP A 275 -0.93 -10.94 6.05
C TRP A 275 -0.81 -12.32 5.38
N THR A 276 -1.62 -13.30 5.78
CA THR A 276 -1.60 -14.65 5.17
C THR A 276 -2.13 -14.66 3.73
N LEU A 277 -2.81 -13.59 3.30
CA LEU A 277 -3.28 -13.44 1.94
C LEU A 277 -2.20 -12.99 0.96
N PHE A 278 -1.11 -12.41 1.47
CA PHE A 278 0.00 -11.94 0.65
C PHE A 278 0.97 -13.11 0.42
N HIS A 279 1.21 -13.43 -0.84
CA HIS A 279 2.32 -14.30 -1.21
C HIS A 279 3.62 -13.51 -1.26
N ARG A 280 3.58 -12.32 -1.89
CA ARG A 280 4.75 -11.46 -2.07
C ARG A 280 4.39 -10.03 -2.44
N TYR A 281 5.25 -9.07 -2.11
CA TYR A 281 5.22 -7.74 -2.69
C TYR A 281 6.66 -7.22 -2.83
N ILE A 282 6.87 -6.32 -3.80
CA ILE A 282 8.13 -5.60 -3.99
C ILE A 282 7.76 -4.13 -4.16
N LEU A 283 8.29 -3.26 -3.29
CA LEU A 283 8.04 -1.82 -3.30
C LEU A 283 9.37 -1.08 -3.25
N HIS A 284 9.52 -0.11 -4.14
CA HIS A 284 10.68 0.77 -4.21
C HIS A 284 10.25 2.17 -3.82
N ILE A 285 10.67 2.60 -2.64
CA ILE A 285 10.47 3.96 -2.14
C ILE A 285 11.78 4.71 -2.34
N PHE A 286 11.76 5.78 -3.13
CA PHE A 286 12.99 6.47 -3.52
C PHE A 286 12.85 7.99 -3.56
N THR A 287 14.01 8.65 -3.55
CA THR A 287 14.20 10.07 -3.84
C THR A 287 15.50 10.20 -4.60
N LEU A 288 15.45 10.80 -5.78
CA LEU A 288 16.58 11.01 -6.67
C LEU A 288 17.21 12.39 -6.44
N GLU A 289 18.41 12.60 -6.97
CA GLU A 289 19.17 13.84 -6.80
C GLU A 289 18.49 15.06 -7.45
N ASP A 290 17.76 14.85 -8.54
CA ASP A 290 16.98 15.89 -9.23
C ASP A 290 15.74 16.33 -8.45
N GLY A 291 15.42 15.66 -7.33
CA GLY A 291 14.25 15.91 -6.51
C GLY A 291 13.03 15.06 -6.88
N THR A 292 13.11 14.20 -7.90
CA THR A 292 12.08 13.19 -8.21
C THR A 292 11.93 12.22 -7.05
N LYS A 293 10.70 11.88 -6.67
CA LYS A 293 10.41 10.97 -5.55
C LYS A 293 9.30 10.01 -5.94
N GLY A 294 9.25 8.82 -5.37
CA GLY A 294 8.14 7.92 -5.67
C GLY A 294 8.11 6.67 -4.83
N ASN A 295 7.00 5.96 -4.98
CA ASN A 295 6.83 4.59 -4.54
C ASN A 295 6.25 3.79 -5.70
N VAL A 296 6.97 2.77 -6.17
CA VAL A 296 6.53 1.92 -7.30
C VAL A 296 6.79 0.46 -6.98
N GLY A 297 5.88 -0.41 -7.44
CA GLY A 297 6.00 -1.81 -7.10
C GLY A 297 4.91 -2.70 -7.65
N ILE A 298 4.97 -3.96 -7.21
CA ILE A 298 4.01 -4.99 -7.54
C ILE A 298 3.59 -5.75 -6.28
N VAL A 299 2.33 -6.15 -6.22
CA VAL A 299 1.73 -6.93 -5.12
C VAL A 299 1.14 -8.24 -5.65
N CYS A 300 1.40 -9.33 -4.94
CA CYS A 300 0.81 -10.66 -5.15
C CYS A 300 0.07 -11.07 -3.88
N ALA A 301 -1.26 -11.04 -3.96
CA ALA A 301 -2.18 -11.63 -3.01
C ALA A 301 -3.08 -12.61 -3.78
N PRO A 302 -2.68 -13.89 -3.98
CA PRO A 302 -3.29 -14.79 -4.97
C PRO A 302 -4.81 -14.98 -4.87
N SER A 303 -5.43 -14.68 -3.72
CA SER A 303 -6.88 -14.72 -3.54
C SER A 303 -7.64 -13.55 -4.19
N MET A 304 -6.90 -12.49 -4.58
CA MET A 304 -7.37 -11.21 -5.11
C MET A 304 -6.63 -10.78 -6.38
N PHE A 305 -5.30 -10.71 -6.34
CA PHE A 305 -4.46 -10.34 -7.47
C PHE A 305 -3.16 -11.13 -7.43
N THR A 306 -2.87 -11.88 -8.47
CA THR A 306 -1.58 -12.56 -8.60
C THR A 306 -0.47 -11.61 -9.02
N ARG A 307 -0.83 -10.48 -9.64
CA ARG A 307 0.05 -9.35 -9.90
C ARG A 307 -0.75 -8.05 -10.01
N LEU A 308 -0.59 -7.16 -9.04
CA LEU A 308 -1.13 -5.79 -9.05
C LEU A 308 0.03 -4.80 -9.15
N GLU A 309 0.07 -4.01 -10.22
CA GLU A 309 1.00 -2.88 -10.36
C GLU A 309 0.49 -1.69 -9.55
N ILE A 310 1.33 -1.17 -8.66
CA ILE A 310 0.97 -0.05 -7.79
C ILE A 310 2.07 0.99 -7.75
N GLY A 311 1.69 2.26 -7.64
CA GLY A 311 2.64 3.33 -7.37
C GLY A 311 2.31 4.66 -8.01
N TYR A 312 3.23 5.59 -7.78
CA TYR A 312 3.19 6.95 -8.27
C TYR A 312 4.60 7.57 -8.19
N ILE A 313 4.75 8.73 -8.83
CA ILE A 313 5.93 9.58 -8.69
C ILE A 313 5.53 11.05 -8.50
N TYR A 314 6.41 11.80 -7.87
CA TYR A 314 6.44 13.24 -7.89
C TYR A 314 7.60 13.69 -8.77
N LEU A 315 7.32 14.53 -9.75
CA LEU A 315 8.33 15.28 -10.47
C LEU A 315 8.99 16.33 -9.54
N PRO A 316 10.17 16.87 -9.88
CA PRO A 316 10.87 17.85 -9.04
C PRO A 316 10.03 19.10 -8.69
N ASN A 317 9.10 19.48 -9.56
CA ASN A 317 8.18 20.60 -9.35
C ASN A 317 6.98 20.26 -8.42
N GLY A 318 6.89 19.01 -7.94
CA GLY A 318 5.82 18.52 -7.07
C GLY A 318 4.59 17.97 -7.81
N THR A 319 4.59 17.91 -9.14
CA THR A 319 3.52 17.25 -9.90
C THR A 319 3.47 15.76 -9.59
N LEU A 320 2.31 15.29 -9.13
CA LEU A 320 2.03 13.89 -8.82
C LEU A 320 1.51 13.16 -10.07
N LEU A 321 2.15 12.06 -10.45
CA LEU A 321 1.78 11.22 -11.59
C LEU A 321 1.57 9.77 -11.14
N PRO A 322 0.42 9.13 -11.47
CA PRO A 322 0.19 7.72 -11.19
C PRO A 322 1.05 6.81 -12.07
N LEU A 323 1.42 5.65 -11.53
CA LEU A 323 2.04 4.58 -12.32
C LEU A 323 1.07 4.05 -13.39
N GLU A 324 1.57 3.85 -14.61
CA GLU A 324 0.82 3.28 -15.73
C GLU A 324 1.24 1.86 -16.09
N SER A 325 2.54 1.58 -15.94
CA SER A 325 3.12 0.26 -16.16
C SER A 325 4.47 0.14 -15.47
N ILE A 326 4.83 -1.08 -15.08
CA ILE A 326 6.14 -1.46 -14.57
C ILE A 326 6.53 -2.81 -15.16
N ASP A 327 7.77 -2.98 -15.61
CA ASP A 327 8.29 -4.23 -16.18
C ASP A 327 8.91 -5.18 -15.13
N LEU A 328 8.52 -5.01 -13.87
CA LEU A 328 8.96 -5.84 -12.75
C LEU A 328 8.13 -7.13 -12.66
N SER A 329 8.80 -8.28 -12.46
CA SER A 329 8.17 -9.60 -12.37
C SER A 329 8.66 -10.41 -11.16
N PHE A 330 7.73 -10.93 -10.36
CA PHE A 330 8.07 -11.70 -9.14
C PHE A 330 8.95 -12.92 -9.40
N TYR A 331 8.63 -13.71 -10.43
CA TYR A 331 9.34 -14.94 -10.76
C TYR A 331 10.81 -14.71 -11.18
N GLN A 332 11.16 -13.49 -11.60
CA GLN A 332 12.54 -13.12 -11.95
C GLN A 332 13.34 -12.66 -10.72
N HIS A 333 12.67 -12.20 -9.66
CA HIS A 333 13.31 -11.50 -8.54
C HIS A 333 13.07 -12.22 -7.21
N GLY A 334 13.66 -13.42 -7.10
CA GLY A 334 13.84 -14.14 -5.84
C GLY A 334 12.71 -15.06 -5.43
N GLU A 335 11.96 -15.63 -6.38
CA GLU A 335 10.87 -16.59 -6.11
C GLU A 335 11.33 -17.84 -5.36
N ALA A 336 12.59 -18.24 -5.54
CA ALA A 336 13.22 -19.32 -4.80
C ALA A 336 13.69 -18.92 -3.38
N GLY A 337 13.28 -17.76 -2.85
CA GLY A 337 13.60 -17.29 -1.50
C GLY A 337 14.93 -16.53 -1.36
N THR A 338 15.73 -16.42 -2.43
CA THR A 338 16.94 -15.58 -2.46
C THR A 338 16.73 -14.41 -3.41
N PRO A 339 16.52 -13.18 -2.92
CA PRO A 339 16.44 -12.01 -3.79
C PRO A 339 17.78 -11.78 -4.50
N PRO A 340 17.78 -11.31 -5.76
CA PRO A 340 19.01 -10.92 -6.44
C PRO A 340 19.66 -9.73 -5.71
N LEU A 341 20.99 -9.70 -5.70
CA LEU A 341 21.75 -8.58 -5.12
C LEU A 341 21.57 -7.31 -5.95
N ASP A 342 21.52 -7.47 -7.28
CA ASP A 342 21.33 -6.40 -8.24
C ASP A 342 20.23 -6.77 -9.23
N TYR A 343 19.33 -5.83 -9.51
CA TYR A 343 18.32 -5.96 -10.55
C TYR A 343 17.88 -4.57 -11.03
N GLY A 344 17.33 -4.54 -12.24
CA GLY A 344 16.77 -3.34 -12.84
C GLY A 344 15.34 -3.60 -13.32
N PHE A 345 14.58 -2.54 -13.41
CA PHE A 345 13.24 -2.51 -13.99
C PHE A 345 13.00 -1.09 -14.51
N THR A 346 12.16 -0.96 -15.52
CA THR A 346 11.63 0.30 -16.02
C THR A 346 10.17 0.46 -15.65
N PHE A 347 9.76 1.72 -15.52
CA PHE A 347 8.36 2.04 -15.30
C PHE A 347 7.94 3.30 -16.03
N LYS A 348 6.62 3.45 -16.22
CA LYS A 348 6.02 4.60 -16.92
C LYS A 348 5.00 5.31 -16.06
N ALA A 349 5.01 6.63 -16.10
CA ALA A 349 3.99 7.50 -15.52
C ALA A 349 3.54 8.56 -16.54
N GLU A 350 2.22 8.68 -16.74
CA GLU A 350 1.55 9.55 -17.73
C GLU A 350 2.17 9.60 -19.14
N GLY A 351 2.56 8.46 -19.72
CA GLY A 351 3.01 8.36 -21.11
C GLY A 351 4.26 9.17 -21.51
N GLN A 352 4.84 9.96 -20.62
CA GLN A 352 5.92 10.90 -20.92
C GLN A 352 7.24 10.58 -20.21
N TYR A 353 7.19 9.90 -19.05
CA TYR A 353 8.38 9.62 -18.27
C TYR A 353 8.60 8.12 -18.18
N SER A 354 9.68 7.65 -18.80
CA SER A 354 10.23 6.31 -18.61
C SER A 354 11.46 6.45 -17.72
N PHE A 355 11.48 5.70 -16.61
CA PHE A 355 12.57 5.68 -15.65
C PHE A 355 13.31 4.35 -15.70
#